data_AF-D8TBQ1-F1
#
_entry.id   AF-D8TBQ1-F1
#
_cell.length_a   1.000
_cell.length_b   1.000
_cell.length_c   1.000
_cell.angle_alpha   90.00
_cell.angle_beta   90.00
_cell.angle_gamma   90.00
#
_symmetry.space_group_name_H-M   'P 1'
#
loop_
_entity.id
_entity.type
_entity.pdbx_description
1 polymer ?
#
loop_
_entity_poly.entity_id
_entity_poly.type
_entity_poly.pdbx_seq_one_letter_code
_entity_poly.pdbx_strand_id
1 'polypeptide(L)'
;MDHVRMHPKFLHSNARSHKWAFGAIAELLDNALDQTTNGATFANIDVLKNPVNGTPMLLFEDNGGGMTLDHLRQCMPFGYSVNDTASRTIGQYGNGFKTSTMRLGADVIVFSKSNIAVGDRFIQSVGLLSYSFLRDTVQQDIIVPMLDYEGYGLELKEIHKCTHQDWKIRMDVITKWSPYQNEESIHSQFKKINDQGTRIIIYNLWENDEQQIELDFKSDPHVSLFPVQKFSTGKKKFKIHFLIHSGLQVYISMLYLHLPENFKITLRNQEVKHSDIRSDAMHIEQFNFKFQNDLKVVMSAKVHFWYTQQIDIQGFNVYHKNRLIKPFWKIWNSSRKQGRGYLGVLEANFVEPTHDKQGFERTPIVQQLEYQLQIMQKRLWLACLFIPFY
;
A
#
# COMPACT_ATOMS: atom_id res chain seq x y z
N MET A 1 13.82 33.71 0.87
CA MET A 1 13.84 32.54 1.77
C MET A 1 14.35 31.38 0.95
N ASP A 2 15.45 30.75 1.37
CA ASP A 2 15.96 29.55 0.69
C ASP A 2 15.00 28.40 0.96
N HIS A 3 14.25 27.99 -0.08
CA HIS A 3 13.48 26.76 -0.02
C HIS A 3 14.46 25.58 -0.05
N VAL A 4 14.25 24.59 0.82
CA VAL A 4 15.03 23.35 0.82
C VAL A 4 14.89 22.68 -0.54
N ARG A 5 15.96 22.74 -1.33
CA ARG A 5 16.05 22.10 -2.64
C ARG A 5 16.26 20.61 -2.46
N MET A 6 15.52 19.83 -3.23
CA MET A 6 15.65 18.38 -3.21
C MET A 6 16.14 17.89 -4.55
N HIS A 7 17.35 17.35 -4.55
CA HIS A 7 17.94 16.75 -5.73
C HIS A 7 17.16 15.48 -6.12
N PRO A 8 16.89 15.23 -7.42
CA PRO A 8 16.25 14.00 -7.89
C PRO A 8 16.85 12.67 -7.40
N LYS A 9 18.13 12.63 -6.98
CA LYS A 9 18.74 11.44 -6.34
C LYS A 9 18.01 11.04 -5.06
N PHE A 10 17.33 11.98 -4.39
CA PHE A 10 16.53 11.72 -3.21
C PHE A 10 15.34 10.78 -3.50
N LEU A 11 14.75 10.82 -4.69
CA LEU A 11 13.67 9.90 -5.09
C LEU A 11 14.09 8.44 -4.94
N HIS A 12 15.26 8.11 -5.48
CA HIS A 12 15.81 6.77 -5.44
C HIS A 12 16.30 6.38 -4.03
N SER A 13 16.93 7.31 -3.29
CA SER A 13 17.36 7.04 -1.91
C SER A 13 16.18 6.81 -0.97
N ASN A 14 15.10 7.59 -1.11
CA ASN A 14 13.92 7.48 -0.25
C ASN A 14 13.09 6.22 -0.57
N ALA A 15 13.06 5.79 -1.84
CA ALA A 15 12.45 4.54 -2.25
C ALA A 15 13.02 3.31 -1.50
N ARG A 16 14.28 3.36 -1.03
CA ARG A 16 14.92 2.28 -0.26
C ARG A 16 14.31 2.06 1.14
N SER A 17 13.43 2.94 1.61
CA SER A 17 12.75 2.75 2.89
C SER A 17 11.80 1.55 2.87
N HIS A 18 11.13 1.28 1.74
CA HIS A 18 10.40 0.03 1.55
C HIS A 18 11.35 -1.11 1.20
N LYS A 19 11.58 -2.00 2.16
CA LYS A 19 12.34 -3.23 1.93
C LYS A 19 11.62 -4.22 1.02
N TRP A 20 10.29 -4.09 0.92
CA TRP A 20 9.42 -5.05 0.24
C TRP A 20 8.42 -4.38 -0.70
N ALA A 21 8.32 -4.85 -1.96
CA ALA A 21 7.35 -4.32 -2.93
C ALA A 21 5.90 -4.36 -2.44
N PHE A 22 5.47 -5.42 -1.74
CA PHE A 22 4.08 -5.49 -1.25
C PHE A 22 3.77 -4.42 -0.21
N GLY A 23 4.77 -3.96 0.56
CA GLY A 23 4.62 -2.83 1.47
C GLY A 23 4.29 -1.54 0.71
N ALA A 24 4.96 -1.30 -0.42
CA ALA A 24 4.67 -0.16 -1.30
C ALA A 24 3.29 -0.27 -1.97
N ILE A 25 2.89 -1.47 -2.41
CA ILE A 25 1.53 -1.73 -2.95
C ILE A 25 0.48 -1.43 -1.88
N ALA A 26 0.73 -1.85 -0.63
CA ALA A 26 -0.21 -1.62 0.45
C ALA A 26 -0.38 -0.15 0.82
N GLU A 27 0.66 0.68 0.76
CA GLU A 27 0.54 2.13 0.93
C GLU A 27 -0.39 2.77 -0.12
N LEU A 28 -0.40 2.25 -1.35
CA LEU A 28 -1.33 2.73 -2.39
C LEU A 28 -2.77 2.28 -2.12
N LEU A 29 -2.95 1.04 -1.65
CA LEU A 29 -4.25 0.55 -1.19
C LEU A 29 -4.78 1.30 0.03
N ASP A 30 -3.89 1.69 0.95
CA ASP A 30 -4.24 2.48 2.14
C ASP A 30 -4.88 3.81 1.72
N ASN A 31 -4.31 4.49 0.72
CA ASN A 31 -4.87 5.74 0.19
C ASN A 31 -6.25 5.51 -0.45
N ALA A 32 -6.45 4.42 -1.19
CA ALA A 32 -7.75 4.09 -1.80
C ALA A 32 -8.80 3.74 -0.73
N LEU A 33 -8.41 3.03 0.33
CA LEU A 33 -9.32 2.70 1.45
C LEU A 33 -9.70 3.95 2.24
N ASP A 34 -8.78 4.89 2.47
CA ASP A 34 -9.06 6.17 3.13
C ASP A 34 -10.13 7.00 2.35
N GLN A 35 -10.25 6.78 1.03
CA GLN A 35 -11.30 7.41 0.19
C GLN A 35 -12.70 6.78 0.33
N THR A 36 -12.89 5.75 1.16
CA THR A 36 -14.24 5.23 1.48
C THR A 36 -15.14 6.30 2.08
N THR A 37 -14.58 7.26 2.81
CA THR A 37 -15.26 8.46 3.31
C THR A 37 -15.80 9.38 2.20
N ASN A 38 -15.21 9.29 1.00
CA ASN A 38 -15.58 10.04 -0.20
C ASN A 38 -16.27 9.14 -1.24
N GLY A 39 -16.84 8.01 -0.81
CA GLY A 39 -17.64 7.13 -1.65
C GLY A 39 -16.87 6.08 -2.45
N ALA A 40 -15.58 5.86 -2.17
CA ALA A 40 -14.84 4.76 -2.79
C ALA A 40 -15.49 3.41 -2.43
N THR A 41 -15.73 2.58 -3.44
CA THR A 41 -16.28 1.22 -3.32
C THR A 41 -15.37 0.16 -3.91
N PHE A 42 -14.31 0.55 -4.63
CA PHE A 42 -13.30 -0.41 -5.07
C PHE A 42 -11.89 0.17 -5.14
N ALA A 43 -10.93 -0.74 -5.06
CA ALA A 43 -9.56 -0.56 -5.52
C ALA A 43 -9.19 -1.69 -6.49
N ASN A 44 -8.50 -1.37 -7.57
CA ASN A 44 -8.03 -2.32 -8.58
C ASN A 44 -6.52 -2.24 -8.72
N ILE A 45 -5.88 -3.41 -8.78
CA ILE A 45 -4.47 -3.57 -9.12
C ILE A 45 -4.38 -4.44 -10.36
N ASP A 46 -3.76 -3.94 -11.42
CA ASP A 46 -3.57 -4.71 -12.65
C ASP A 46 -2.21 -4.44 -13.30
N VAL A 47 -1.91 -5.16 -14.37
CA VAL A 47 -0.73 -4.95 -15.21
C VAL A 47 -1.15 -4.58 -16.61
N LEU A 48 -0.69 -3.41 -17.03
CA LEU A 48 -0.85 -2.94 -18.40
C LEU A 48 0.41 -3.24 -19.20
N LYS A 49 0.26 -3.32 -20.52
CA LYS A 49 1.39 -3.25 -21.45
C LYS A 49 1.60 -1.81 -21.85
N ASN A 50 2.83 -1.33 -21.78
CA ASN A 50 3.21 -0.02 -22.26
C ASN A 50 2.95 0.05 -23.77
N PRO A 51 2.13 1.00 -24.26
CA PRO A 51 1.79 1.09 -25.68
C PRO A 51 3.00 1.44 -26.57
N VAL A 52 4.09 1.99 -26.00
CA VAL A 52 5.27 2.43 -26.75
C VAL A 52 6.25 1.28 -26.99
N ASN A 53 6.56 0.48 -25.96
CA ASN A 53 7.63 -0.53 -26.00
C ASN A 53 7.18 -1.92 -25.52
N GLY A 54 5.92 -2.09 -25.12
CA GLY A 54 5.36 -3.36 -24.66
C GLY A 54 5.78 -3.79 -23.26
N THR A 55 6.59 -3.01 -22.53
CA THR A 55 7.03 -3.36 -21.17
C THR A 55 5.85 -3.33 -20.19
N PRO A 56 5.87 -4.15 -19.12
CA PRO A 56 4.80 -4.15 -18.13
C PRO A 56 4.77 -2.86 -17.31
N MET A 57 3.56 -2.41 -16.97
CA MET A 57 3.29 -1.27 -16.10
C MET A 57 2.31 -1.68 -15.01
N LEU A 58 2.50 -1.21 -13.78
CA LEU A 58 1.54 -1.42 -12.70
C LEU A 58 0.45 -0.36 -12.77
N LEU A 59 -0.78 -0.81 -12.64
CA LEU A 59 -1.97 0.01 -12.56
C LEU A 59 -2.56 -0.08 -11.16
N PHE A 60 -2.87 1.06 -10.57
CA PHE A 60 -3.70 1.20 -9.37
C PHE A 60 -4.86 2.11 -9.69
N GLU A 61 -6.09 1.67 -9.42
CA GLU A 61 -7.28 2.48 -9.63
C GLU A 61 -8.21 2.43 -8.44
N ASP A 62 -8.86 3.55 -8.15
CA ASP A 62 -9.97 3.64 -7.20
C ASP A 62 -11.06 4.55 -7.76
N ASN A 63 -12.28 4.42 -7.22
CA ASN A 63 -13.41 5.31 -7.51
C ASN A 63 -13.77 6.22 -6.33
N GLY A 64 -12.77 6.63 -5.56
CA GLY A 64 -12.93 7.63 -4.52
C GLY A 64 -13.25 9.02 -5.07
N GLY A 65 -13.16 10.03 -4.20
CA GLY A 65 -13.50 11.42 -4.57
C GLY A 65 -12.55 12.07 -5.59
N GLY A 66 -11.47 11.38 -5.98
CA GLY A 66 -10.37 11.97 -6.73
C GLY A 66 -9.66 13.06 -5.94
N MET A 67 -8.88 13.87 -6.65
CA MET A 67 -8.11 14.98 -6.10
C MET A 67 -8.46 16.28 -6.80
N THR A 68 -8.59 17.33 -5.99
CA THR A 68 -8.64 18.71 -6.48
C THR A 68 -7.30 19.12 -7.08
N LEU A 69 -7.33 20.23 -7.81
CA LEU A 69 -6.16 20.92 -8.35
C LEU A 69 -5.02 21.12 -7.35
N ASP A 70 -5.34 21.49 -6.11
CA ASP A 70 -4.31 21.76 -5.10
C ASP A 70 -3.89 20.48 -4.38
N HIS A 71 -4.79 19.51 -4.20
CA HIS A 71 -4.44 18.20 -3.64
C HIS A 71 -3.41 17.47 -4.52
N LEU A 72 -3.58 17.40 -5.84
CA LEU A 72 -2.59 16.76 -6.72
C LEU A 72 -1.24 17.47 -6.65
N ARG A 73 -1.25 18.81 -6.58
CA ARG A 73 -0.02 19.62 -6.47
C ARG A 73 0.72 19.45 -5.17
N GLN A 74 0.01 19.15 -4.08
CA GLN A 74 0.60 18.86 -2.78
C GLN A 74 1.04 17.39 -2.67
N CYS A 75 0.36 16.48 -3.37
CA CYS A 75 0.62 15.04 -3.24
C CYS A 75 1.76 14.51 -4.10
N MET A 76 2.21 15.23 -5.14
CA MET A 76 3.27 14.75 -6.04
C MET A 76 4.70 15.17 -5.62
N PRO A 77 4.99 16.45 -5.31
CA PRO A 77 6.31 16.85 -4.80
C PRO A 77 6.45 16.50 -3.30
N PHE A 78 7.68 16.37 -2.79
CA PHE A 78 7.87 16.24 -1.33
C PHE A 78 7.95 17.62 -0.68
N GLY A 79 7.69 17.66 0.64
CA GLY A 79 7.69 18.89 1.44
C GLY A 79 6.30 19.44 1.77
N TYR A 80 5.24 18.84 1.22
CA TYR A 80 3.86 19.11 1.63
C TYR A 80 3.31 17.91 2.43
N SER A 81 3.22 18.08 3.75
CA SER A 81 2.41 17.24 4.62
C SER A 81 1.35 18.12 5.28
N VAL A 82 0.08 17.86 5.00
CA VAL A 82 -0.99 18.37 5.86
C VAL A 82 -0.93 17.50 7.11
N ASN A 83 -0.29 18.03 8.16
CA ASN A 83 -0.20 17.38 9.45
C ASN A 83 -1.57 17.41 10.11
N ASP A 84 -2.50 16.58 9.66
CA ASP A 84 -3.74 16.37 10.40
C ASP A 84 -3.49 15.32 11.48
N THR A 85 -2.99 15.81 12.62
CA THR A 85 -2.74 15.03 13.84
C THR A 85 -4.01 14.43 14.45
N ALA A 86 -5.20 14.77 13.92
CA ALA A 86 -6.49 14.24 14.34
C ALA A 86 -7.05 13.14 13.42
N SER A 87 -6.38 12.81 12.31
CA SER A 87 -6.97 11.90 11.32
C SER A 87 -6.91 10.43 11.74
N ARG A 88 -8.07 9.76 11.63
CA ARG A 88 -8.23 8.29 11.76
C ARG A 88 -7.69 7.54 10.54
N THR A 89 -7.10 8.23 9.58
CA THR A 89 -6.61 7.70 8.31
C THR A 89 -5.26 7.01 8.47
N ILE A 90 -4.99 6.07 7.58
CA ILE A 90 -3.75 5.28 7.61
C ILE A 90 -2.56 6.13 7.09
N GLY A 91 -2.83 7.09 6.19
CA GLY A 91 -1.84 8.07 5.72
C GLY A 91 -1.62 9.22 6.71
N GLN A 92 -0.46 9.28 7.36
CA GLN A 92 -0.10 10.37 8.29
C GLN A 92 1.15 11.18 7.87
N TYR A 93 2.03 10.62 7.04
CA TYR A 93 3.36 11.21 6.80
C TYR A 93 3.51 11.97 5.47
N GLY A 94 2.46 12.06 4.63
CA GLY A 94 2.50 12.78 3.35
C GLY A 94 3.53 12.27 2.32
N ASN A 95 4.26 11.21 2.63
CA ASN A 95 5.36 10.65 1.83
C ASN A 95 5.08 9.25 1.26
N GLY A 96 4.03 8.56 1.72
CA GLY A 96 3.72 7.18 1.35
C GLY A 96 3.61 6.98 -0.16
N PHE A 97 2.86 7.85 -0.85
CA PHE A 97 2.70 7.81 -2.30
C PHE A 97 4.05 7.91 -3.05
N LYS A 98 4.84 8.96 -2.77
CA LYS A 98 6.11 9.21 -3.47
C LYS A 98 7.11 8.07 -3.24
N THR A 99 7.19 7.61 -2.00
CA THR A 99 8.09 6.55 -1.57
C THR A 99 7.72 5.21 -2.21
N SER A 100 6.43 4.89 -2.25
CA SER A 100 5.90 3.63 -2.77
C SER A 100 6.01 3.55 -4.29
N THR A 101 5.63 4.62 -4.99
CA THR A 101 5.72 4.66 -6.45
C THR A 101 7.15 4.57 -6.94
N MET A 102 8.07 5.35 -6.34
CA MET A 102 9.50 5.30 -6.65
C MET A 102 10.17 3.98 -6.24
N ARG A 103 9.59 3.20 -5.31
CA ARG A 103 10.04 1.84 -4.96
C ARG A 103 9.64 0.81 -6.00
N LEU A 104 8.52 1.01 -6.69
CA LEU A 104 7.96 0.06 -7.65
C LEU A 104 8.49 0.30 -9.08
N GLY A 105 8.73 1.55 -9.46
CA GLY A 105 9.33 1.89 -10.75
C GLY A 105 9.99 3.26 -10.74
N ALA A 106 10.70 3.57 -11.83
CA ALA A 106 11.38 4.85 -12.00
C ALA A 106 10.40 6.00 -12.25
N ASP A 107 9.25 5.71 -12.86
CA ASP A 107 8.36 6.75 -13.36
C ASP A 107 6.89 6.43 -13.04
N VAL A 108 6.13 7.45 -12.65
CA VAL A 108 4.70 7.34 -12.35
C VAL A 108 3.94 8.50 -12.98
N ILE A 109 2.80 8.17 -13.60
CA ILE A 109 1.81 9.13 -14.06
C ILE A 109 0.49 8.90 -13.32
N VAL A 110 -0.10 9.98 -12.82
CA VAL A 110 -1.34 9.95 -12.05
C VAL A 110 -2.40 10.73 -12.82
N PHE A 111 -3.55 10.10 -13.04
CA PHE A 111 -4.75 10.72 -13.54
C PHE A 111 -5.77 10.76 -12.40
N SER A 112 -6.41 11.90 -12.21
CA SER A 112 -7.41 12.09 -11.17
C SER A 112 -8.60 12.82 -11.75
N LYS A 113 -9.80 12.35 -11.45
CA LYS A 113 -11.06 13.02 -11.76
C LYS A 113 -11.84 13.25 -10.46
N SER A 114 -12.18 14.51 -10.19
CA SER A 114 -12.97 14.88 -9.01
C SER A 114 -14.16 15.74 -9.42
N ASN A 115 -15.34 15.43 -8.89
CA ASN A 115 -16.51 16.29 -9.07
C ASN A 115 -16.41 17.53 -8.18
N ILE A 116 -16.85 18.67 -8.69
CA ILE A 116 -16.94 19.91 -7.90
C ILE A 116 -18.32 19.94 -7.24
N ALA A 117 -18.40 20.39 -5.99
CA ALA A 117 -19.66 20.45 -5.23
C ALA A 117 -20.74 21.38 -5.84
N VAL A 118 -20.41 22.19 -6.86
CA VAL A 118 -21.32 23.19 -7.45
C VAL A 118 -21.49 22.91 -8.94
N GLY A 119 -22.66 22.36 -9.30
CA GLY A 119 -23.07 22.03 -10.67
C GLY A 119 -22.47 20.73 -11.22
N ASP A 120 -22.78 20.39 -12.48
CA ASP A 120 -22.22 19.23 -13.22
C ASP A 120 -20.77 19.46 -13.69
N ARG A 121 -19.97 20.10 -12.84
CA ARG A 121 -18.56 20.39 -13.13
C ARG A 121 -17.66 19.35 -12.52
N PHE A 122 -16.62 19.01 -13.26
CA PHE A 122 -15.55 18.13 -12.77
C PHE A 122 -14.18 18.67 -13.14
N ILE A 123 -13.19 18.25 -12.38
CA ILE A 123 -11.78 18.57 -12.64
C ILE A 123 -11.09 17.27 -13.04
N GLN A 124 -10.32 17.34 -14.10
CA GLN A 124 -9.41 16.29 -14.53
C GLN A 124 -7.98 16.82 -14.45
N SER A 125 -7.15 16.14 -13.67
CA SER A 125 -5.74 16.51 -13.53
C SER A 125 -4.85 15.32 -13.80
N VAL A 126 -3.78 15.56 -14.54
CA VAL A 126 -2.73 14.58 -14.78
C VAL A 126 -1.40 15.14 -14.27
N GLY A 127 -0.65 14.33 -13.53
CA GLY A 127 0.67 14.68 -13.03
C GLY A 127 1.68 13.58 -13.31
N LEU A 128 2.89 13.96 -13.69
CA LEU A 128 3.98 13.04 -14.00
C LEU A 128 5.14 13.27 -13.03
N LEU A 129 5.46 12.25 -12.23
CA LEU A 129 6.68 12.19 -11.42
C LEU A 129 7.62 11.18 -12.06
N SER A 130 8.61 11.66 -12.80
CA SER A 130 9.51 10.83 -13.61
C SER A 130 10.96 11.00 -13.20
N TYR A 131 11.56 9.95 -12.63
CA TYR A 131 12.99 9.92 -12.36
C TYR A 131 13.80 9.98 -13.67
N SER A 132 13.32 9.33 -14.73
CA SER A 132 13.98 9.32 -16.04
C SER A 132 14.08 10.73 -16.63
N PHE A 133 12.97 11.48 -16.64
CA PHE A 133 12.95 12.88 -17.06
C PHE A 133 13.94 13.73 -16.26
N LEU A 134 13.89 13.64 -14.93
CA LEU A 134 14.72 14.46 -14.05
C LEU A 134 16.21 14.13 -14.21
N ARG A 135 16.55 12.85 -14.35
CA ARG A 135 17.94 12.38 -14.53
C ARG A 135 18.48 12.79 -15.89
N ASP A 136 17.75 12.50 -16.96
CA ASP A 136 18.23 12.66 -18.33
C ASP A 136 18.27 14.13 -18.77
N THR A 137 17.45 14.99 -18.15
CA THR A 137 17.52 16.45 -18.33
C THR A 137 18.36 17.15 -17.27
N VAL A 138 19.05 16.40 -16.39
CA VAL A 138 19.99 16.90 -15.37
C VAL A 138 19.37 17.97 -14.47
N GLN A 139 18.10 17.77 -14.06
CA GLN A 139 17.40 18.70 -13.19
C GLN A 139 18.06 18.74 -11.81
N GLN A 140 18.19 19.96 -11.28
CA GLN A 140 18.73 20.19 -9.94
C GLN A 140 17.66 20.09 -8.85
N ASP A 141 16.39 20.22 -9.23
CA ASP A 141 15.21 20.16 -8.35
C ASP A 141 14.17 19.16 -8.89
N ILE A 142 13.30 18.67 -8.01
CA ILE A 142 12.17 17.82 -8.43
C ILE A 142 11.10 18.70 -9.10
N ILE A 143 11.00 18.59 -10.41
CA ILE A 143 9.98 19.23 -11.23
C ILE A 143 8.91 18.19 -11.59
N VAL A 144 7.65 18.51 -11.29
CA VAL A 144 6.50 17.64 -11.61
C VAL A 144 5.58 18.37 -12.60
N PRO A 145 5.66 18.06 -13.92
CA PRO A 145 4.71 18.62 -14.88
C PRO A 145 3.30 18.11 -14.60
N MET A 146 2.33 19.03 -14.67
CA MET A 146 0.91 18.76 -14.45
C MET A 146 0.06 19.50 -15.47
N LEU A 147 -1.01 18.85 -15.91
CA LEU A 147 -2.05 19.44 -16.74
C LEU A 147 -3.39 19.31 -16.04
N ASP A 148 -4.21 20.32 -16.23
CA ASP A 148 -5.49 20.47 -15.55
C ASP A 148 -6.55 20.87 -16.56
N TYR A 149 -7.72 20.26 -16.41
CA TYR A 149 -8.89 20.49 -17.26
C TYR A 149 -10.13 20.67 -16.37
N GLU A 150 -10.98 21.62 -16.74
CA GLU A 150 -12.32 21.79 -16.17
C GLU A 150 -13.33 21.27 -17.20
N GLY A 151 -14.18 20.35 -16.77
CA GLY A 151 -15.26 19.82 -17.60
C GLY A 151 -16.63 20.28 -17.14
N TYR A 152 -17.53 20.46 -18.10
CA TYR A 152 -18.96 20.69 -17.88
C TYR A 152 -19.76 19.91 -18.93
N GLY A 153 -20.43 18.82 -18.51
CA GLY A 153 -21.06 17.90 -19.45
C GLY A 153 -20.04 17.26 -20.42
N LEU A 154 -20.18 17.55 -21.72
CA LEU A 154 -19.27 17.07 -22.77
C LEU A 154 -18.14 18.07 -23.10
N GLU A 155 -18.21 19.31 -22.62
CA GLU A 155 -17.19 20.31 -22.85
C GLU A 155 -16.03 20.13 -21.88
N LEU A 156 -14.80 20.24 -22.40
CA LEU A 156 -13.58 20.17 -21.61
C LEU A 156 -12.71 21.39 -21.94
N LYS A 157 -12.30 22.12 -20.92
CA LYS A 157 -11.52 23.34 -21.04
C LYS A 157 -10.19 23.20 -20.30
N GLU A 158 -9.10 23.57 -20.96
CA GLU A 158 -7.78 23.64 -20.35
C GLU A 158 -7.73 24.72 -19.26
N ILE A 159 -7.16 24.37 -18.10
CA ILE A 159 -6.90 25.32 -17.02
C ILE A 159 -5.44 25.76 -17.11
N HIS A 160 -5.24 27.06 -17.39
CA HIS A 160 -3.92 27.67 -17.41
C HIS A 160 -3.66 28.41 -16.09
N LYS A 161 -2.83 27.85 -15.20
CA LYS A 161 -2.36 28.57 -13.99
C LYS A 161 -1.32 29.65 -14.28
N CYS A 162 -0.62 29.56 -15.41
CA CYS A 162 0.44 30.49 -15.83
C CYS A 162 0.17 30.93 -17.29
N THR A 163 1.18 30.92 -18.16
CA THR A 163 0.96 31.19 -19.58
C THR A 163 0.51 29.94 -20.34
N HIS A 164 -0.12 30.14 -21.50
CA HIS A 164 -0.44 29.04 -22.42
C HIS A 164 0.84 28.32 -22.90
N GLN A 165 1.97 29.03 -22.98
CA GLN A 165 3.25 28.45 -23.35
C GLN A 165 3.79 27.51 -22.26
N ASP A 166 3.63 27.85 -20.98
CA ASP A 166 3.99 26.95 -19.86
C ASP A 166 3.13 25.69 -19.84
N TRP A 167 1.85 25.80 -20.24
CA TRP A 167 0.98 24.64 -20.40
C TRP A 167 1.49 23.73 -21.53
N LYS A 168 1.84 24.29 -22.70
CA LYS A 168 2.41 23.52 -23.82
C LYS A 168 3.71 22.82 -23.44
N ILE A 169 4.62 23.50 -22.74
CA ILE A 169 5.86 22.89 -22.27
C ILE A 169 5.57 21.68 -21.36
N ARG A 170 4.58 21.78 -20.46
CA ARG A 170 4.18 20.65 -19.59
C ARG A 170 3.56 19.50 -20.39
N MET A 171 2.75 19.81 -21.40
CA MET A 171 2.19 18.82 -22.32
C MET A 171 3.29 18.10 -23.09
N ASP A 172 4.25 18.83 -23.64
CA ASP A 172 5.41 18.27 -24.35
C ASP A 172 6.25 17.37 -23.45
N VAL A 173 6.46 17.75 -22.19
CA VAL A 173 7.18 16.90 -21.23
C VAL A 173 6.37 15.64 -20.92
N ILE A 174 5.08 15.74 -20.63
CA ILE A 174 4.25 14.56 -20.31
C ILE A 174 4.19 13.60 -21.50
N THR A 175 3.97 14.11 -22.71
CA THR A 175 3.87 13.27 -23.92
C THR A 175 5.21 12.65 -24.32
N LYS A 176 6.33 13.33 -24.08
CA LYS A 176 7.66 12.80 -24.34
C LYS A 176 8.10 11.73 -23.34
N TRP A 177 7.79 11.91 -22.07
CA TRP A 177 8.35 11.09 -20.98
C TRP A 177 7.37 10.06 -20.41
N SER A 178 6.08 10.14 -20.73
CA SER A 178 5.09 9.15 -20.32
C SER A 178 4.76 8.14 -21.43
N PRO A 179 4.07 7.03 -21.11
CA PRO A 179 3.56 6.10 -22.12
C PRO A 179 2.48 6.68 -23.04
N TYR A 180 2.03 7.92 -22.81
CA TYR A 180 0.91 8.55 -23.51
C TYR A 180 1.42 9.71 -24.37
N GLN A 181 1.74 9.40 -25.62
CA GLN A 181 2.56 10.26 -26.51
C GLN A 181 1.80 11.43 -27.17
N ASN A 182 0.52 11.60 -26.87
CA ASN A 182 -0.29 12.71 -27.36
C ASN A 182 -1.47 13.00 -26.43
N GLU A 183 -2.10 14.15 -26.61
CA GLU A 183 -3.24 14.57 -25.81
C GLU A 183 -4.43 13.60 -25.88
N GLU A 184 -4.72 13.01 -27.04
CA GLU A 184 -5.80 12.01 -27.18
C GLU A 184 -5.56 10.78 -26.29
N SER A 185 -4.31 10.33 -26.20
CA SER A 185 -3.93 9.18 -25.38
C SER A 185 -4.01 9.49 -23.87
N ILE A 186 -3.76 10.74 -23.46
CA ILE A 186 -4.00 11.25 -22.09
C ILE A 186 -5.51 11.26 -21.80
N HIS A 187 -6.30 11.86 -22.69
CA HIS A 187 -7.77 11.89 -22.58
C HIS A 187 -8.39 10.49 -22.55
N SER A 188 -7.81 9.53 -23.27
CA SER A 188 -8.25 8.14 -23.24
C SER A 188 -8.09 7.50 -21.85
N GLN A 189 -7.14 7.95 -21.02
CA GLN A 189 -7.03 7.46 -19.63
C GLN A 189 -8.09 8.09 -18.73
N PHE A 190 -8.41 9.38 -18.90
CA PHE A 190 -9.51 10.01 -18.16
C PHE A 190 -10.86 9.36 -18.46
N LYS A 191 -11.10 8.93 -19.70
CA LYS A 191 -12.33 8.21 -20.09
C LYS A 191 -12.51 6.85 -19.40
N LYS A 192 -11.43 6.28 -18.85
CA LYS A 192 -11.49 5.01 -18.08
C LYS A 192 -11.83 5.24 -16.61
N ILE A 193 -11.74 6.48 -16.14
CA ILE A 193 -12.27 6.88 -14.84
C ILE A 193 -13.74 7.22 -15.07
N ASN A 194 -14.63 6.68 -14.25
CA ASN A 194 -16.07 6.94 -14.34
C ASN A 194 -16.37 8.38 -13.90
N ASP A 195 -17.21 8.59 -12.89
CA ASP A 195 -17.57 9.95 -12.45
C ASP A 195 -16.43 10.62 -11.69
N GLN A 196 -15.79 9.85 -10.80
CA GLN A 196 -14.68 10.29 -9.96
C GLN A 196 -13.73 9.12 -9.67
N GLY A 197 -12.51 9.43 -9.29
CA GLY A 197 -11.50 8.44 -8.91
C GLY A 197 -10.08 8.84 -9.28
N THR A 198 -9.17 7.93 -8.98
CA THR A 198 -7.74 8.10 -9.27
C THR A 198 -7.23 6.88 -10.02
N ARG A 199 -6.40 7.11 -11.03
CA ARG A 199 -5.70 6.09 -11.82
C ARG A 199 -4.21 6.39 -11.80
N ILE A 200 -3.44 5.54 -11.14
CA ILE A 200 -1.99 5.65 -10.99
C ILE A 200 -1.33 4.57 -11.85
N ILE A 201 -0.43 4.97 -12.74
CA ILE A 201 0.30 4.07 -13.62
C ILE A 201 1.79 4.22 -13.35
N ILE A 202 2.41 3.15 -12.85
CA ILE A 202 3.84 3.07 -12.57
C ILE A 202 4.48 2.25 -13.68
N TYR A 203 5.51 2.79 -14.31
CA TYR A 203 6.21 2.18 -15.44
C TYR A 203 7.71 2.34 -15.28
N ASN A 204 8.47 1.70 -16.18
CA ASN A 204 9.91 1.49 -16.00
C ASN A 204 10.17 0.85 -14.62
N LEU A 205 9.49 -0.28 -14.39
CA LEU A 205 9.57 -1.05 -13.15
C LEU A 205 11.02 -1.47 -12.89
N TRP A 206 11.41 -1.52 -11.62
CA TRP A 206 12.78 -1.90 -11.27
C TRP A 206 13.04 -3.37 -11.58
N GLU A 207 14.16 -3.61 -12.24
CA GLU A 207 14.68 -4.94 -12.56
C GLU A 207 15.90 -5.25 -11.69
N ASN A 208 16.09 -6.53 -11.37
CA ASN A 208 17.30 -7.01 -10.72
C ASN A 208 18.46 -7.18 -11.74
N ASP A 209 19.63 -7.62 -11.27
CA ASP A 209 20.81 -7.84 -12.11
C ASP A 209 20.58 -8.87 -13.25
N GLU A 210 19.53 -9.70 -13.14
CA GLU A 210 19.10 -10.69 -14.15
C GLU A 210 18.02 -10.15 -15.10
N GLN A 211 17.75 -8.83 -15.10
CA GLN A 211 16.68 -8.18 -15.89
C GLN A 211 15.28 -8.71 -15.59
N GLN A 212 15.05 -9.18 -14.36
CA GLN A 212 13.76 -9.65 -13.88
C GLN A 212 13.14 -8.62 -12.96
N ILE A 213 11.86 -8.34 -13.19
CA ILE A 213 11.05 -7.49 -12.31
C ILE A 213 10.76 -8.27 -11.03
N GLU A 214 10.82 -7.59 -9.87
CA GLU A 214 10.56 -8.18 -8.56
C GLU A 214 9.17 -8.82 -8.44
N LEU A 215 8.19 -8.35 -9.22
CA LEU A 215 6.82 -8.86 -9.24
C LEU A 215 6.60 -9.77 -10.46
N ASP A 216 6.27 -11.04 -10.19
CA ASP A 216 5.84 -12.00 -11.19
C ASP A 216 4.36 -11.84 -11.51
N PHE A 217 4.08 -11.39 -12.73
CA PHE A 217 2.71 -11.31 -13.27
C PHE A 217 2.44 -12.32 -14.36
N LYS A 218 3.43 -13.14 -14.74
CA LYS A 218 3.28 -14.16 -15.79
C LYS A 218 2.72 -15.45 -15.22
N SER A 219 3.02 -15.76 -13.96
CA SER A 219 2.46 -16.90 -13.24
C SER A 219 1.00 -16.65 -12.85
N ASP A 220 0.07 -17.06 -13.71
CA ASP A 220 -1.37 -17.08 -13.45
C ASP A 220 -1.72 -18.18 -12.43
N PRO A 221 -2.56 -17.97 -11.39
CA PRO A 221 -3.34 -16.76 -11.04
C PRO A 221 -2.76 -15.90 -9.90
N HIS A 222 -1.56 -16.23 -9.41
CA HIS A 222 -1.02 -15.62 -8.20
C HIS A 222 0.14 -14.67 -8.55
N VAL A 223 -0.07 -13.36 -8.37
CA VAL A 223 1.03 -12.40 -8.43
C VAL A 223 1.99 -12.69 -7.29
N SER A 224 3.24 -12.99 -7.62
CA SER A 224 4.26 -13.45 -6.68
C SER A 224 5.50 -12.56 -6.70
N LEU A 225 6.38 -12.70 -5.70
CA LEU A 225 7.70 -12.06 -5.75
C LEU A 225 8.71 -12.97 -6.44
N PHE A 226 9.60 -12.38 -7.23
CA PHE A 226 10.81 -13.00 -7.74
C PHE A 226 12.05 -12.61 -6.91
N PRO A 227 12.99 -13.55 -6.69
CA PRO A 227 12.87 -14.98 -6.94
C PRO A 227 11.93 -15.62 -5.90
N VAL A 228 11.00 -16.46 -6.37
CA VAL A 228 10.32 -17.40 -5.47
C VAL A 228 11.44 -18.25 -4.86
N GLN A 229 11.75 -18.09 -3.58
CA GLN A 229 12.71 -18.98 -2.91
C GLN A 229 12.19 -20.41 -3.05
N LYS A 230 12.74 -21.15 -4.02
CA LYS A 230 12.43 -22.57 -4.25
C LYS A 230 13.03 -23.36 -3.09
N PHE A 231 12.34 -23.40 -1.95
CA PHE A 231 12.59 -24.45 -0.99
C PHE A 231 12.04 -25.76 -1.55
N SER A 232 12.92 -26.76 -1.62
CA SER A 232 12.69 -28.08 -2.21
C SER A 232 11.27 -28.63 -1.96
N THR A 233 10.67 -29.12 -3.03
CA THR A 233 9.32 -29.66 -3.24
C THR A 233 9.01 -30.94 -2.45
N GLY A 234 9.47 -31.05 -1.21
CA GLY A 234 9.36 -32.29 -0.41
C GLY A 234 8.18 -32.37 0.55
N LYS A 235 7.53 -31.26 0.94
CA LYS A 235 6.49 -31.31 2.01
C LYS A 235 5.34 -30.35 1.73
N LYS A 236 4.12 -30.90 1.56
CA LYS A 236 2.81 -30.21 1.48
C LYS A 236 2.48 -29.28 2.69
N LYS A 237 3.43 -29.03 3.60
CA LYS A 237 3.23 -28.52 4.98
C LYS A 237 3.63 -27.05 5.22
N PHE A 238 4.10 -26.32 4.20
CA PHE A 238 4.57 -24.92 4.34
C PHE A 238 3.65 -23.86 3.71
N LYS A 239 2.42 -24.23 3.30
CA LYS A 239 1.64 -23.43 2.36
C LYS A 239 1.34 -22.01 2.82
N ILE A 240 0.76 -21.74 3.99
CA ILE A 240 0.16 -20.42 4.23
C ILE A 240 1.18 -19.30 4.58
N HIS A 241 2.23 -19.57 5.39
CA HIS A 241 3.29 -18.57 5.66
C HIS A 241 4.10 -18.26 4.38
N PHE A 242 4.36 -19.28 3.56
CA PHE A 242 4.95 -19.11 2.23
C PHE A 242 3.99 -18.35 1.30
N LEU A 243 2.69 -18.68 1.27
CA LEU A 243 1.70 -18.03 0.40
C LEU A 243 1.51 -16.53 0.71
N ILE A 244 1.74 -16.08 1.94
CA ILE A 244 1.61 -14.66 2.31
C ILE A 244 2.87 -13.87 1.97
N HIS A 245 4.04 -14.51 2.09
CA HIS A 245 5.30 -13.93 1.63
C HIS A 245 5.54 -14.10 0.13
N SER A 246 4.78 -14.96 -0.54
CA SER A 246 4.97 -15.28 -1.96
C SER A 246 3.78 -14.91 -2.84
N GLY A 247 2.61 -14.53 -2.31
CA GLY A 247 1.41 -14.25 -3.09
C GLY A 247 0.75 -12.95 -2.66
N LEU A 248 0.75 -11.96 -3.55
CA LEU A 248 0.17 -10.64 -3.31
C LEU A 248 -1.32 -10.74 -2.95
N GLN A 249 -2.05 -11.65 -3.60
CA GLN A 249 -3.47 -11.90 -3.32
C GLN A 249 -3.72 -12.28 -1.86
N VAL A 250 -2.87 -13.14 -1.29
CA VAL A 250 -3.02 -13.60 0.09
C VAL A 250 -2.64 -12.49 1.06
N TYR A 251 -1.59 -11.74 0.76
CA TYR A 251 -1.24 -10.55 1.55
C TYR A 251 -2.37 -9.51 1.57
N ILE A 252 -2.96 -9.18 0.41
CA ILE A 252 -4.10 -8.26 0.29
C ILE A 252 -5.31 -8.77 1.09
N SER A 253 -5.59 -10.07 1.03
CA SER A 253 -6.77 -10.65 1.70
C SER A 253 -6.82 -10.39 3.21
N MET A 254 -5.66 -10.21 3.85
CA MET A 254 -5.51 -9.98 5.29
C MET A 254 -4.94 -8.60 5.64
N LEU A 255 -4.75 -7.74 4.64
CA LEU A 255 -4.09 -6.45 4.78
C LEU A 255 -4.79 -5.54 5.79
N TYR A 256 -6.12 -5.63 5.82
CA TYR A 256 -6.98 -4.90 6.74
C TYR A 256 -7.60 -5.86 7.74
N LEU A 257 -7.81 -5.42 8.99
CA LEU A 257 -8.50 -6.23 9.99
C LEU A 257 -10.00 -6.33 9.69
N HIS A 258 -10.56 -5.22 9.19
CA HIS A 258 -11.94 -5.06 8.78
C HIS A 258 -11.97 -4.30 7.45
N LEU A 259 -12.50 -4.95 6.41
CA LEU A 259 -12.82 -4.29 5.15
C LEU A 259 -14.27 -3.77 5.20
N PRO A 260 -14.55 -2.51 4.81
CA PRO A 260 -15.93 -2.02 4.71
C PRO A 260 -16.75 -2.90 3.75
N GLU A 261 -18.01 -3.20 4.08
CA GLU A 261 -18.84 -4.14 3.31
C GLU A 261 -19.01 -3.76 1.84
N ASN A 262 -19.03 -2.45 1.55
CA ASN A 262 -19.19 -1.92 0.20
C ASN A 262 -17.85 -1.70 -0.53
N PHE A 263 -16.71 -2.04 0.08
CA PHE A 263 -15.40 -1.81 -0.50
C PHE A 263 -14.77 -3.13 -0.96
N LYS A 264 -14.36 -3.18 -2.22
CA LYS A 264 -13.78 -4.39 -2.85
C LYS A 264 -12.38 -4.13 -3.37
N ILE A 265 -11.48 -5.09 -3.18
CA ILE A 265 -10.15 -5.04 -3.78
C ILE A 265 -10.08 -6.09 -4.89
N THR A 266 -9.64 -5.68 -6.07
CA THR A 266 -9.45 -6.55 -7.23
C THR A 266 -7.98 -6.59 -7.62
N LEU A 267 -7.50 -7.77 -7.98
CA LEU A 267 -6.15 -8.01 -8.50
C LEU A 267 -6.27 -8.76 -9.82
N ARG A 268 -5.76 -8.19 -10.90
CA ARG A 268 -5.89 -8.74 -12.28
C ARG A 268 -7.35 -9.06 -12.65
N ASN A 269 -8.26 -8.12 -12.35
CA ASN A 269 -9.71 -8.27 -12.57
C ASN A 269 -10.38 -9.40 -11.77
N GLN A 270 -9.71 -9.97 -10.77
CA GLN A 270 -10.28 -10.96 -9.85
C GLN A 270 -10.48 -10.34 -8.46
N GLU A 271 -11.68 -10.47 -7.90
CA GLU A 271 -11.97 -10.02 -6.54
C GLU A 271 -11.15 -10.81 -5.52
N VAL A 272 -10.40 -10.09 -4.69
CA VAL A 272 -9.65 -10.68 -3.58
C VAL A 272 -10.62 -10.86 -2.42
N LYS A 273 -10.99 -12.10 -2.13
CA LYS A 273 -11.83 -12.43 -0.98
C LYS A 273 -11.10 -12.03 0.30
N HIS A 274 -11.72 -11.11 1.04
CA HIS A 274 -11.22 -10.71 2.35
C HIS A 274 -11.22 -11.91 3.30
N SER A 275 -10.09 -12.16 3.95
CA SER A 275 -9.87 -13.29 4.84
C SER A 275 -9.79 -12.77 6.26
N ASP A 276 -10.86 -12.91 7.04
CA ASP A 276 -10.74 -12.80 8.50
C ASP A 276 -10.05 -14.05 9.01
N ILE A 277 -8.78 -13.92 9.41
CA ILE A 277 -7.97 -15.03 9.91
C ILE A 277 -8.59 -15.68 11.17
N ARG A 278 -9.51 -15.00 11.85
CA ARG A 278 -10.26 -15.54 12.99
C ARG A 278 -11.37 -16.51 12.57
N SER A 279 -11.80 -16.50 11.32
CA SER A 279 -12.91 -17.35 10.84
C SER A 279 -12.59 -18.85 10.92
N ASP A 280 -11.31 -19.22 10.82
CA ASP A 280 -10.84 -20.61 10.96
C ASP A 280 -10.58 -21.01 12.42
N ALA A 281 -10.84 -20.12 13.39
CA ALA A 281 -10.56 -20.39 14.80
C ALA A 281 -11.65 -21.24 15.45
N MET A 282 -11.30 -22.47 15.85
CA MET A 282 -12.22 -23.35 16.58
C MET A 282 -12.55 -22.86 17.99
N HIS A 283 -11.60 -22.19 18.64
CA HIS A 283 -11.78 -21.61 19.97
C HIS A 283 -10.92 -20.37 20.10
N ILE A 284 -11.55 -19.22 20.37
CA ILE A 284 -10.86 -17.94 20.51
C ILE A 284 -10.83 -17.58 22.00
N GLU A 285 -9.63 -17.58 22.57
CA GLU A 285 -9.42 -16.93 23.86
C GLU A 285 -9.17 -15.44 23.65
N GLN A 286 -9.87 -14.62 24.43
CA GLN A 286 -9.70 -13.18 24.44
C GLN A 286 -8.92 -12.75 25.67
N PHE A 287 -7.83 -12.03 25.45
CA PHE A 287 -7.06 -11.42 26.52
C PHE A 287 -7.07 -9.90 26.36
N ASN A 288 -7.35 -9.22 27.47
CA ASN A 288 -7.21 -7.77 27.55
C ASN A 288 -5.85 -7.48 28.16
N PHE A 289 -4.90 -7.07 27.33
CA PHE A 289 -3.65 -6.50 27.81
C PHE A 289 -3.96 -5.12 28.40
N LYS A 290 -3.45 -4.79 29.58
CA LYS A 290 -3.50 -3.44 30.14
C LYS A 290 -2.08 -3.03 30.51
N PHE A 291 -1.64 -1.91 29.98
CA PHE A 291 -0.34 -1.33 30.29
C PHE A 291 -0.51 0.13 30.71
N GLN A 292 0.29 0.57 31.65
CA GLN A 292 0.29 1.95 32.13
C GLN A 292 1.62 2.58 31.73
N ASN A 293 1.57 3.59 30.85
CA ASN A 293 2.78 4.35 30.51
C ASN A 293 3.19 5.28 31.68
N ASP A 294 4.33 5.94 31.55
CA ASP A 294 4.84 6.89 32.56
C ASP A 294 3.86 8.05 32.85
N LEU A 295 2.95 8.33 31.92
CA LEU A 295 1.88 9.32 32.03
C LEU A 295 0.57 8.77 32.64
N LYS A 296 0.60 7.55 33.19
CA LYS A 296 -0.54 6.84 33.79
C LYS A 296 -1.70 6.52 32.81
N VAL A 297 -1.48 6.64 31.51
CA VAL A 297 -2.48 6.27 30.49
C VAL A 297 -2.55 4.75 30.41
N VAL A 298 -3.76 4.20 30.61
CA VAL A 298 -4.03 2.77 30.46
C VAL A 298 -4.24 2.46 28.98
N MET A 299 -3.27 1.78 28.39
CA MET A 299 -3.33 1.29 27.02
C MET A 299 -3.78 -0.16 27.06
N SER A 300 -4.69 -0.55 26.17
CA SER A 300 -5.19 -1.92 26.12
C SER A 300 -5.30 -2.47 24.71
N ALA A 301 -4.92 -3.73 24.55
CA ALA A 301 -5.14 -4.50 23.33
C ALA A 301 -6.03 -5.71 23.65
N LYS A 302 -6.98 -5.98 22.76
CA LYS A 302 -7.68 -7.26 22.71
C LYS A 302 -6.85 -8.19 21.83
N VAL A 303 -6.38 -9.27 22.44
CA VAL A 303 -5.70 -10.35 21.73
C VAL A 303 -6.68 -11.48 21.57
N HIS A 304 -6.99 -11.83 20.32
CA HIS A 304 -7.75 -13.02 19.96
C HIS A 304 -6.74 -14.11 19.60
N PHE A 305 -6.79 -15.25 20.27
CA PHE A 305 -5.77 -16.27 20.13
C PHE A 305 -6.39 -17.67 20.08
N TRP A 306 -5.87 -18.52 19.20
CA TRP A 306 -6.39 -19.87 19.00
C TRP A 306 -5.31 -20.86 18.56
N TYR A 307 -5.65 -22.15 18.64
CA TYR A 307 -4.83 -23.27 18.20
C TYR A 307 -5.45 -23.94 16.97
N THR A 308 -4.61 -24.33 16.02
CA THR A 308 -4.99 -25.15 14.86
C THR A 308 -3.98 -26.27 14.62
N GLN A 309 -4.47 -27.51 14.52
CA GLN A 309 -3.65 -28.69 14.17
C GLN A 309 -3.38 -28.79 12.66
N GLN A 310 -4.17 -28.08 11.85
CA GLN A 310 -4.16 -28.21 10.39
C GLN A 310 -3.01 -27.44 9.73
N ILE A 311 -2.42 -26.48 10.44
CA ILE A 311 -1.53 -25.47 9.87
C ILE A 311 -0.25 -25.35 10.72
N ASP A 312 0.93 -25.62 10.13
CA ASP A 312 2.25 -25.46 10.78
C ASP A 312 2.71 -23.99 10.77
N ILE A 313 1.81 -23.06 11.10
CA ILE A 313 2.12 -21.63 11.28
C ILE A 313 2.07 -21.29 12.77
N GLN A 314 2.83 -20.28 13.15
CA GLN A 314 2.79 -19.69 14.47
C GLN A 314 3.03 -18.18 14.37
N GLY A 315 2.44 -17.43 15.30
CA GLY A 315 2.75 -16.02 15.49
C GLY A 315 1.51 -15.14 15.58
N PHE A 316 1.76 -13.84 15.71
CA PHE A 316 0.73 -12.83 15.88
C PHE A 316 0.63 -11.94 14.64
N ASN A 317 -0.57 -11.83 14.05
CA ASN A 317 -0.89 -10.77 13.12
C ASN A 317 -1.20 -9.51 13.92
N VAL A 318 -0.32 -8.51 13.79
CA VAL A 318 -0.44 -7.25 14.53
C VAL A 318 -0.90 -6.16 13.59
N TYR A 319 -2.05 -5.58 13.91
CA TYR A 319 -2.66 -4.46 13.19
C TYR A 319 -2.44 -3.16 13.95
N HIS A 320 -2.44 -2.05 13.22
CA HIS A 320 -2.44 -0.68 13.76
C HIS A 320 -3.38 0.15 12.90
N LYS A 321 -4.41 0.75 13.52
CA LYS A 321 -5.49 1.49 12.86
C LYS A 321 -6.05 0.72 11.68
N ASN A 322 -6.56 -0.49 11.93
CA ASN A 322 -7.08 -1.43 10.92
C ASN A 322 -6.05 -1.99 9.92
N ARG A 323 -4.78 -1.56 9.91
CA ARG A 323 -3.76 -1.95 8.91
C ARG A 323 -2.77 -2.98 9.45
N LEU A 324 -2.53 -4.07 8.72
CA LEU A 324 -1.59 -5.14 9.09
C LEU A 324 -0.14 -4.66 9.07
N ILE A 325 0.48 -4.45 10.23
CA ILE A 325 1.89 -4.00 10.29
C ILE A 325 2.84 -5.20 10.26
N LYS A 326 2.49 -6.28 10.97
CA LYS A 326 3.38 -7.41 11.14
C LYS A 326 2.64 -8.74 11.02
N PRO A 327 2.75 -9.45 9.88
CA PRO A 327 2.17 -10.78 9.72
C PRO A 327 3.00 -11.82 10.48
N PHE A 328 2.32 -12.75 11.15
CA PHE A 328 2.88 -13.89 11.89
C PHE A 328 4.13 -13.53 12.71
N TRP A 329 4.04 -12.44 13.47
CA TRP A 329 5.14 -12.02 14.31
C TRP A 329 5.49 -13.13 15.29
N LYS A 330 6.64 -13.75 15.03
CA LYS A 330 7.14 -14.84 15.83
C LYS A 330 7.88 -14.30 17.05
N ILE A 331 7.23 -14.39 18.19
CA ILE A 331 7.72 -13.87 19.47
C ILE A 331 8.39 -15.00 20.28
N TRP A 332 7.95 -16.25 20.09
CA TRP A 332 8.57 -17.42 20.70
C TRP A 332 9.35 -18.25 19.67
N ASN A 333 10.67 -18.24 19.80
CA ASN A 333 11.57 -19.10 19.04
C ASN A 333 11.99 -20.31 19.89
N SER A 334 11.20 -21.39 19.87
CA SER A 334 11.62 -22.68 20.44
C SER A 334 12.23 -23.59 19.38
N SER A 335 13.33 -24.27 19.73
CA SER A 335 14.03 -25.26 18.89
C SER A 335 13.29 -26.61 18.78
N ARG A 336 12.30 -26.89 19.64
CA ARG A 336 11.67 -28.21 19.80
C ARG A 336 10.18 -28.29 19.42
N LYS A 337 9.76 -27.77 18.26
CA LYS A 337 8.35 -27.77 17.78
C LYS A 337 7.31 -27.12 18.73
N GLN A 338 7.71 -26.59 19.88
CA GLN A 338 6.83 -25.91 20.83
C GLN A 338 6.32 -24.60 20.22
N GLY A 339 5.04 -24.28 20.46
CA GLY A 339 4.39 -23.05 19.98
C GLY A 339 3.79 -23.15 18.57
N ARG A 340 3.90 -24.28 17.88
CA ARG A 340 3.34 -24.49 16.53
C ARG A 340 1.82 -24.61 16.56
N GLY A 341 1.15 -24.07 15.54
CA GLY A 341 -0.31 -24.08 15.42
C GLY A 341 -1.00 -22.96 16.19
N TYR A 342 -0.25 -22.09 16.87
CA TYR A 342 -0.81 -21.00 17.65
C TYR A 342 -0.78 -19.69 16.88
N LEU A 343 -1.96 -19.16 16.63
CA LEU A 343 -2.17 -17.92 15.91
C LEU A 343 -2.82 -16.91 16.85
N GLY A 344 -2.38 -15.66 16.73
CA GLY A 344 -3.00 -14.55 17.43
C GLY A 344 -3.26 -13.38 16.49
N VAL A 345 -4.29 -12.61 16.80
CA VAL A 345 -4.58 -11.33 16.17
C VAL A 345 -4.73 -10.29 17.27
N LEU A 346 -4.09 -9.15 17.08
CA LEU A 346 -4.33 -7.98 17.91
C LEU A 346 -4.24 -6.70 17.09
N GLU A 347 -5.01 -5.71 17.51
CA GLU A 347 -4.84 -4.33 17.08
C GLU A 347 -4.11 -3.56 18.19
N ALA A 348 -2.94 -3.01 17.87
CA ALA A 348 -2.02 -2.38 18.81
C ALA A 348 -1.83 -0.89 18.47
N ASN A 349 -2.90 -0.10 18.63
CA ASN A 349 -2.92 1.34 18.32
C ASN A 349 -2.07 2.23 19.24
N PHE A 350 -1.40 1.63 20.22
CA PHE A 350 -0.53 2.31 21.19
C PHE A 350 0.96 2.17 20.88
N VAL A 351 1.31 1.46 19.80
CA VAL A 351 2.70 1.34 19.32
C VAL A 351 2.77 1.92 17.93
N GLU A 352 3.79 2.76 17.71
CA GLU A 352 3.97 3.42 16.42
C GLU A 352 4.66 2.50 15.41
N PRO A 353 4.11 2.35 14.19
CA PRO A 353 4.78 1.66 13.10
C PRO A 353 6.05 2.38 12.66
N THR A 354 6.98 1.64 12.04
CA THR A 354 8.09 2.24 11.30
C THR A 354 7.59 2.98 10.06
N HIS A 355 8.42 3.86 9.48
CA HIS A 355 8.06 4.66 8.29
C HIS A 355 7.51 3.84 7.11
N ASP A 356 7.96 2.60 6.91
CA ASP A 356 7.50 1.69 5.85
C ASP A 356 6.25 0.87 6.22
N LYS A 357 5.74 1.04 7.45
CA LYS A 357 4.61 0.31 8.04
C LYS A 357 4.78 -1.23 7.99
N GLN A 358 6.02 -1.73 8.00
CA GLN A 358 6.34 -3.17 8.02
C GLN A 358 6.89 -3.66 9.37
N GLY A 359 6.91 -2.80 10.37
CA GLY A 359 7.41 -3.07 11.70
C GLY A 359 6.97 -2.00 12.68
N PHE A 360 7.44 -2.11 13.92
CA PHE A 360 7.21 -1.14 14.98
C PHE A 360 8.53 -0.52 15.42
N GLU A 361 8.48 0.74 15.83
CA GLU A 361 9.63 1.41 16.44
C GLU A 361 10.09 0.65 17.69
N ARG A 362 11.40 0.56 17.90
CA ARG A 362 11.97 -0.16 19.06
C ARG A 362 11.85 0.69 20.32
N THR A 363 10.68 0.64 20.95
CA THR A 363 10.38 1.32 22.22
C THR A 363 10.27 0.33 23.38
N PRO A 364 10.41 0.77 24.64
CA PRO A 364 10.16 -0.07 25.81
C PRO A 364 8.75 -0.69 25.82
N ILE A 365 7.76 0.05 25.31
CA ILE A 365 6.37 -0.41 25.20
C ILE A 365 6.26 -1.62 24.25
N VAL A 366 6.95 -1.56 23.10
CA VAL A 366 6.99 -2.69 22.15
C VAL A 366 7.67 -3.91 22.76
N GLN A 367 8.75 -3.73 23.52
CA GLN A 367 9.43 -4.83 24.21
C GLN A 367 8.55 -5.49 25.29
N GLN A 368 7.79 -4.68 26.03
CA GLN A 368 6.83 -5.19 27.00
C GLN A 368 5.68 -5.94 26.33
N LEU A 369 5.18 -5.43 25.21
CA LEU A 369 4.20 -6.13 24.39
C LEU A 369 4.74 -7.49 23.92
N GLU A 370 5.97 -7.54 23.39
CA GLU A 370 6.66 -8.79 23.02
C GLU A 370 6.70 -9.77 24.20
N TYR A 371 7.16 -9.32 25.37
CA TYR A 371 7.27 -10.16 26.57
C TYR A 371 5.92 -10.74 27.00
N GLN A 372 4.86 -9.93 26.97
CA GLN A 372 3.52 -10.33 27.41
C GLN A 372 2.87 -11.31 26.44
N LEU A 373 2.98 -11.05 25.14
CA LEU A 373 2.55 -12.00 24.11
C LEU A 373 3.30 -13.34 24.23
N GLN A 374 4.59 -13.30 24.59
CA GLN A 374 5.37 -14.52 24.83
C GLN A 374 4.86 -15.32 26.03
N ILE A 375 4.57 -14.65 27.16
CA ILE A 375 4.00 -15.29 28.35
C ILE A 375 2.66 -15.94 28.01
N MET A 376 1.78 -15.20 27.33
CA MET A 376 0.46 -15.67 26.94
C MET A 376 0.56 -16.91 26.04
N GLN A 377 1.40 -16.86 25.01
CA GLN A 377 1.62 -17.98 24.10
C GLN A 377 2.13 -19.22 24.85
N LYS A 378 3.06 -19.05 25.80
CA LYS A 378 3.57 -20.15 26.63
C LYS A 378 2.51 -20.74 27.56
N ARG A 379 1.71 -19.88 28.21
CA ARG A 379 0.64 -20.32 29.12
C ARG A 379 -0.39 -21.17 28.39
N LEU A 380 -0.79 -20.76 27.20
CA LEU A 380 -1.77 -21.47 26.38
C LEU A 380 -1.21 -22.76 25.79
N TRP A 381 0.05 -22.73 25.35
CA TRP A 381 0.75 -23.95 24.96
C TRP A 381 0.74 -25.00 26.09
N LEU A 382 1.06 -24.58 27.32
CA LEU A 382 1.04 -25.47 28.47
C LEU A 382 -0.37 -25.96 28.81
N ALA A 383 -1.38 -25.09 28.76
CA ALA A 383 -2.77 -25.47 29.04
C ALA A 383 -3.29 -26.54 28.06
N CYS A 384 -2.98 -26.41 26.76
CA CYS A 384 -3.42 -27.38 25.77
C CYS A 384 -2.69 -28.73 25.83
N LEU A 385 -1.50 -28.82 26.43
CA LEU A 385 -0.81 -30.10 26.66
C LEU A 385 -1.59 -31.03 27.62
N PHE A 386 -2.50 -30.47 28.43
CA PHE A 386 -3.30 -31.21 29.41
C PHE A 386 -4.75 -31.43 28.99
N ILE A 387 -5.14 -31.04 27.77
CA ILE A 387 -6.48 -31.33 27.24
C ILE A 387 -6.43 -32.69 26.53
N PRO A 388 -7.09 -33.74 27.05
CA PRO A 388 -7.21 -35.01 26.34
C PRO A 388 -8.17 -34.80 25.16
N PHE A 389 -7.61 -34.60 23.97
CA PHE A 389 -8.41 -34.57 22.74
C PHE A 389 -8.65 -36.04 22.32
N TYR A 390 -9.88 -36.52 22.51
CA TYR A 390 -10.38 -37.81 22.04
C TYR A 390 -10.71 -37.79 20.55
#